data_AF-A0A838TG47-F1
#
_entry.id   AF-A0A838TG47-F1
#
_cell.length_a   1.000
_cell.length_b   1.000
_cell.length_c   1.000
_cell.angle_alpha   90.00
_cell.angle_beta   90.00
_cell.angle_gamma   90.00
#
_symmetry.space_group_name_H-M   'P 1'
#
loop_
_entity.id
_entity.type
_entity.pdbx_description
1 polymer ?
#
loop_
_entity_poly.entity_id
_entity_poly.type
_entity_poly.pdbx_seq_one_letter_code
_entity_poly.pdbx_strand_id
1 'polypeptide(L)'
;MKIIITIAGIFFNLSLFAQNNNEVFSRLQAVSNNGTEFYNIDGIEITKETYTNDFSDEGLKKPFRKYSIKKDLVKIKDTALPFNNYYILKSETISSGINQNTSYYFIEDTKKWLTIVSFSSFKKPDKLFEREFVKLIYNGSIPKEVFTPLGIDSINFIGRKIPLGKSCRWMSINNVQCPYYGQMSWSVHKELSDAQNTLNTHFEVTKLKKAGKIISESEVEIIFEGTQTKAKKIIYDFTGIKSLMVGMSGSKTMTIYYVATEVRNHFVSCTLSFWDNDNINPSGLPPLLEAVMKLK
;
A
#
# COMPACT_ATOMS: atom_id res chain seq x y z
N MET A 1 -15.78 23.10 -61.70
CA MET A 1 -15.69 21.69 -61.27
C MET A 1 -14.27 21.44 -60.75
N LYS A 2 -14.15 20.74 -59.59
CA LYS A 2 -12.97 20.52 -58.71
C LYS A 2 -12.74 21.67 -57.70
N ILE A 3 -13.28 21.70 -56.48
CA ILE A 3 -13.31 20.77 -55.31
C ILE A 3 -11.91 20.56 -54.67
N ILE A 4 -11.69 21.29 -53.55
CA ILE A 4 -11.04 20.96 -52.24
C ILE A 4 -9.51 20.64 -52.36
N ILE A 5 -8.58 20.89 -51.42
CA ILE A 5 -8.59 20.79 -49.96
C ILE A 5 -7.47 21.62 -49.31
N THR A 6 -7.86 22.35 -48.27
CA THR A 6 -7.04 22.99 -47.22
C THR A 6 -6.19 21.96 -46.48
N ILE A 7 -4.86 22.06 -46.56
CA ILE A 7 -3.94 21.28 -45.71
C ILE A 7 -3.73 22.07 -44.42
N ALA A 8 -4.61 21.86 -43.43
CA ALA A 8 -4.33 22.14 -42.03
C ALA A 8 -3.88 20.82 -41.39
N GLY A 9 -2.56 20.63 -41.33
CA GLY A 9 -1.93 19.43 -40.78
C GLY A 9 -2.15 19.31 -39.27
N ILE A 10 -2.90 18.27 -38.92
CA ILE A 10 -3.14 17.69 -37.60
C ILE A 10 -1.87 17.67 -36.73
N PHE A 11 -1.84 18.48 -35.66
CA PHE A 11 -0.87 18.43 -34.56
C PHE A 11 -1.55 18.28 -33.19
N PHE A 12 -2.62 17.50 -33.13
CA PHE A 12 -3.26 17.11 -31.87
C PHE A 12 -3.51 15.62 -31.92
N ASN A 13 -2.65 14.82 -31.27
CA ASN A 13 -2.96 13.50 -30.69
C ASN A 13 -1.69 12.80 -30.15
N LEU A 14 -0.92 13.44 -29.25
CA LEU A 14 0.12 12.73 -28.47
C LEU A 14 -0.01 12.93 -26.94
N SER A 15 -1.03 13.63 -26.44
CA SER A 15 -1.11 13.99 -25.02
C SER A 15 -1.89 13.02 -24.14
N LEU A 16 -2.57 12.00 -24.70
CA LEU A 16 -3.48 11.15 -23.92
C LEU A 16 -2.78 10.06 -23.09
N PHE A 17 -1.58 9.61 -23.48
CA PHE A 17 -0.85 8.59 -22.72
C PHE A 17 -0.08 9.16 -21.51
N ALA A 18 0.27 10.45 -21.54
CA ALA A 18 0.95 11.11 -20.42
C ALA A 18 0.01 11.41 -19.24
N GLN A 19 -1.29 11.61 -19.50
CA GLN A 19 -2.27 11.94 -18.47
C GLN A 19 -2.54 10.76 -17.53
N ASN A 20 -2.68 9.53 -18.05
CA ASN A 20 -2.91 8.34 -17.21
C ASN A 20 -1.71 7.98 -16.31
N ASN A 21 -0.48 8.09 -16.83
CA ASN A 21 0.71 7.80 -16.03
C ASN A 21 0.91 8.82 -14.90
N ASN A 22 0.63 10.10 -15.17
CA ASN A 22 0.67 11.14 -14.14
C ASN A 22 -0.35 10.89 -13.01
N GLU A 23 -1.52 10.32 -13.33
CA GLU A 23 -2.53 9.93 -12.33
C GLU A 23 -2.09 8.75 -11.46
N VAL A 24 -1.35 7.78 -12.03
CA VAL A 24 -0.80 6.65 -11.26
C VAL A 24 0.31 7.12 -10.32
N PHE A 25 1.25 7.94 -10.81
CA PHE A 25 2.40 8.37 -10.01
C PHE A 25 2.05 9.36 -8.91
N SER A 26 0.95 10.11 -9.01
CA SER A 26 0.49 10.96 -7.91
C SER A 26 -0.02 10.16 -6.71
N ARG A 27 -0.44 8.91 -6.92
CA ARG A 27 -0.91 8.00 -5.86
C ARG A 27 0.14 7.00 -5.41
N LEU A 28 1.15 6.76 -6.23
CA LEU A 28 2.22 5.80 -5.97
C LEU A 28 3.24 6.35 -4.97
N GLN A 29 3.56 5.55 -3.95
CA GLN A 29 4.75 5.76 -3.13
C GLN A 29 5.60 4.50 -3.11
N ALA A 30 6.91 4.67 -3.04
CA ALA A 30 7.87 3.57 -3.06
C ALA A 30 8.97 3.73 -2.00
N VAL A 31 9.58 2.61 -1.61
CA VAL A 31 10.82 2.58 -0.83
C VAL A 31 11.70 1.44 -1.35
N SER A 32 13.01 1.68 -1.44
CA SER A 32 13.98 0.66 -1.83
C SER A 32 14.82 0.28 -0.63
N ASN A 33 14.89 -1.02 -0.31
CA ASN A 33 15.66 -1.55 0.80
C ASN A 33 16.44 -2.80 0.36
N ASN A 34 17.77 -2.76 0.44
CA ASN A 34 18.65 -3.91 0.19
C ASN A 34 18.35 -4.69 -1.12
N GLY A 35 18.03 -3.96 -2.20
CA GLY A 35 17.74 -4.56 -3.51
C GLY A 35 16.29 -5.02 -3.72
N THR A 36 15.42 -4.88 -2.73
CA THR A 36 13.97 -5.03 -2.86
C THR A 36 13.31 -3.65 -2.94
N GLU A 37 12.41 -3.47 -3.88
CA GLU A 37 11.57 -2.26 -3.98
C GLU A 37 10.15 -2.61 -3.52
N PHE A 38 9.59 -1.75 -2.67
CA PHE A 38 8.23 -1.86 -2.15
C PHE A 38 7.43 -0.66 -2.64
N TYR A 39 6.20 -0.89 -3.07
CA TYR A 39 5.30 0.15 -3.54
C TYR A 39 3.93 0.02 -2.88
N ASN A 40 3.24 1.15 -2.76
CA ASN A 40 1.86 1.22 -2.31
C ASN A 40 1.05 2.16 -3.21
N ILE A 41 -0.11 1.68 -3.65
CA ILE A 41 -1.08 2.42 -4.47
C ILE A 41 -2.45 1.76 -4.38
N ASP A 42 -3.53 2.54 -4.24
CA ASP A 42 -4.92 2.05 -4.30
C ASP A 42 -5.26 0.90 -3.32
N GLY A 43 -4.52 0.80 -2.20
CA GLY A 43 -4.62 -0.27 -1.21
C GLY A 43 -3.91 -1.57 -1.61
N ILE A 44 -3.05 -1.54 -2.63
CA ILE A 44 -2.26 -2.66 -3.13
C ILE A 44 -0.82 -2.49 -2.65
N GLU A 45 -0.29 -3.53 -2.02
CA GLU A 45 1.14 -3.65 -1.71
C GLU A 45 1.85 -4.37 -2.85
N ILE A 46 2.86 -3.74 -3.43
CA ILE A 46 3.62 -4.31 -4.55
C ILE A 46 5.07 -4.49 -4.11
N THR A 47 5.67 -5.63 -4.43
CA THR A 47 7.10 -5.85 -4.22
C THR A 47 7.77 -6.20 -5.53
N LYS A 48 9.00 -5.72 -5.73
CA LYS A 48 9.87 -6.09 -6.83
C LYS A 48 11.20 -6.56 -6.27
N GLU A 49 11.61 -7.74 -6.69
CA GLU A 49 12.92 -8.31 -6.39
C GLU A 49 13.59 -8.83 -7.66
N THR A 50 14.90 -8.62 -7.80
CA THR A 50 15.67 -9.11 -8.95
C THR A 50 16.72 -10.11 -8.49
N TYR A 51 16.82 -11.21 -9.22
CA TYR A 51 17.75 -12.32 -9.00
C TYR A 51 18.62 -12.45 -10.24
N THR A 52 19.93 -12.61 -10.07
CA THR A 52 20.87 -12.82 -11.17
C THR A 52 20.76 -14.20 -11.83
N ASN A 53 19.77 -15.00 -11.42
CA ASN A 53 19.46 -16.29 -12.04
C ASN A 53 18.78 -16.08 -13.39
N ASP A 54 18.88 -17.07 -14.25
CA ASP A 54 18.21 -17.14 -15.54
C ASP A 54 16.71 -17.47 -15.41
N PHE A 55 15.93 -17.12 -16.43
CA PHE A 55 14.51 -17.49 -16.54
C PHE A 55 14.38 -18.93 -17.04
N SER A 56 14.70 -19.90 -16.18
CA SER A 56 14.60 -21.34 -16.47
C SER A 56 13.98 -22.11 -15.32
N ASP A 57 13.63 -23.37 -15.55
CA ASP A 57 13.11 -24.25 -14.50
C ASP A 57 14.08 -24.38 -13.32
N GLU A 58 15.40 -24.35 -13.55
CA GLU A 58 16.42 -24.37 -12.49
C GLU A 58 16.47 -23.03 -11.76
N GLY A 59 16.56 -21.92 -12.51
CA GLY A 59 16.64 -20.57 -11.96
C GLY A 59 15.44 -20.18 -11.09
N LEU A 60 14.26 -20.73 -11.41
CA LEU A 60 13.00 -20.50 -10.70
C LEU A 60 12.84 -21.32 -9.40
N LYS A 61 13.62 -22.38 -9.17
CA LYS A 61 13.45 -23.25 -7.97
C LYS A 61 13.54 -22.50 -6.65
N LYS A 62 14.59 -21.70 -6.47
CA LYS A 62 14.82 -20.94 -5.22
C LYS A 62 13.74 -19.87 -5.00
N PRO A 63 13.40 -19.03 -5.99
CA PRO A 63 12.26 -18.14 -5.92
C PRO A 63 10.93 -18.81 -5.59
N PHE A 64 10.57 -19.88 -6.29
CA PHE A 64 9.33 -20.62 -6.02
C PHE A 64 9.27 -21.13 -4.58
N ARG A 65 10.39 -21.62 -4.04
CA ARG A 65 10.46 -21.99 -2.63
C ARG A 65 10.28 -20.79 -1.70
N LYS A 66 10.93 -19.65 -1.97
CA LYS A 66 10.80 -18.42 -1.16
C LYS A 66 9.35 -17.94 -1.09
N TYR A 67 8.65 -17.91 -2.23
CA TYR A 67 7.27 -17.44 -2.33
C TYR A 67 6.23 -18.54 -2.07
N SER A 68 6.66 -19.73 -1.62
CA SER A 68 5.79 -20.89 -1.37
C SER A 68 4.90 -21.24 -2.56
N ILE A 69 5.44 -21.11 -3.78
CA ILE A 69 4.78 -21.51 -5.02
C ILE A 69 4.83 -23.03 -5.11
N LYS A 70 3.68 -23.66 -4.85
CA LYS A 70 3.53 -25.11 -4.93
C LYS A 70 3.48 -25.58 -6.39
N LYS A 71 3.80 -26.86 -6.62
CA LYS A 71 3.85 -27.46 -7.97
C LYS A 71 2.48 -27.53 -8.66
N ASP A 72 1.41 -27.62 -7.89
CA ASP A 72 0.01 -27.68 -8.34
C ASP A 72 -0.57 -26.32 -8.74
N LEU A 73 0.12 -25.22 -8.42
CA LEU A 73 -0.31 -23.90 -8.87
C LEU A 73 -0.11 -23.75 -10.38
N VAL A 74 -1.17 -23.29 -11.06
CA VAL A 74 -1.16 -23.06 -12.50
C VAL A 74 -0.25 -21.88 -12.83
N LYS A 75 0.78 -22.15 -13.63
CA LYS A 75 1.68 -21.14 -14.19
C LYS A 75 1.13 -20.73 -15.56
N ILE A 76 0.72 -19.48 -15.69
CA ILE A 76 0.13 -18.97 -16.93
C ILE A 76 1.17 -18.10 -17.63
N LYS A 77 1.46 -18.37 -18.89
CA LYS A 77 2.20 -17.43 -19.73
C LYS A 77 1.26 -16.29 -20.09
N ASP A 78 1.56 -15.07 -19.65
CA ASP A 78 0.78 -13.89 -20.02
C ASP A 78 1.24 -13.39 -21.39
N THR A 79 0.44 -13.67 -22.43
CA THR A 79 0.73 -13.31 -23.82
C THR A 79 0.57 -11.82 -24.11
N ALA A 80 -0.05 -11.05 -23.21
CA ALA A 80 -0.17 -9.59 -23.36
C ALA A 80 1.13 -8.85 -22.97
N LEU A 81 2.08 -9.54 -22.34
CA LEU A 81 3.40 -8.99 -22.01
C LEU A 81 4.43 -9.45 -23.07
N PRO A 82 5.19 -8.51 -23.69
CA PRO A 82 6.08 -8.82 -24.81
C PRO A 82 7.40 -9.51 -24.42
N PHE A 83 7.53 -9.96 -23.17
CA PHE A 83 8.74 -10.57 -22.60
C PHE A 83 8.45 -11.91 -21.93
N ASN A 84 9.51 -12.68 -21.65
CA ASN A 84 9.39 -13.95 -20.95
C ASN A 84 8.79 -13.76 -19.55
N ASN A 85 7.74 -14.53 -19.24
CA ASN A 85 7.01 -14.35 -18.00
C ASN A 85 6.21 -15.59 -17.59
N TYR A 86 5.93 -15.70 -16.29
CA TYR A 86 4.89 -16.52 -15.70
C TYR A 86 4.07 -15.71 -14.72
N TYR A 87 2.76 -15.77 -14.89
CA TYR A 87 1.76 -15.27 -13.94
C TYR A 87 1.25 -16.43 -13.07
N ILE A 88 1.17 -16.18 -11.76
CA ILE A 88 0.60 -17.09 -10.78
C ILE A 88 -0.31 -16.29 -9.85
N LEU A 89 -1.55 -16.76 -9.67
CA LEU A 89 -2.46 -16.19 -8.68
C LEU A 89 -2.57 -17.12 -7.48
N LYS A 90 -2.36 -16.56 -6.29
CA LYS A 90 -2.64 -17.21 -5.01
C LYS A 90 -3.78 -16.47 -4.31
N SER A 91 -4.75 -17.20 -3.80
CA SER A 91 -5.84 -16.65 -2.99
C SER A 91 -5.89 -17.40 -1.66
N GLU A 92 -5.80 -16.67 -0.56
CA GLU A 92 -5.89 -17.20 0.80
C GLU A 92 -7.14 -16.66 1.50
N THR A 93 -8.03 -17.56 1.92
CA THR A 93 -9.22 -17.17 2.67
C THR A 93 -8.85 -16.82 4.11
N ILE A 94 -9.11 -15.57 4.51
CA ILE A 94 -8.91 -15.10 5.88
C ILE A 94 -10.17 -15.40 6.71
N SER A 95 -11.34 -15.17 6.13
CA SER A 95 -12.66 -15.51 6.70
C SER A 95 -13.71 -15.61 5.59
N SER A 96 -14.94 -15.98 5.95
CA SER A 96 -16.07 -15.91 5.02
C SER A 96 -16.14 -14.50 4.39
N GLY A 97 -16.07 -14.44 3.06
CA GLY A 97 -16.13 -13.19 2.29
C GLY A 97 -14.84 -12.37 2.20
N ILE A 98 -13.76 -12.72 2.91
CA ILE A 98 -12.48 -11.99 2.87
C ILE A 98 -11.36 -12.93 2.42
N ASN A 99 -10.84 -12.66 1.22
CA ASN A 99 -9.68 -13.36 0.66
C ASN A 99 -8.54 -12.36 0.48
N GLN A 100 -7.34 -12.75 0.87
CA GLN A 100 -6.12 -12.08 0.46
C GLN A 100 -5.68 -12.67 -0.88
N ASN A 101 -5.61 -11.84 -1.91
CA ASN A 101 -5.14 -12.23 -3.24
C ASN A 101 -3.71 -11.75 -3.42
N THR A 102 -2.85 -12.64 -3.94
CA THR A 102 -1.50 -12.29 -4.33
C THR A 102 -1.20 -12.79 -5.73
N SER A 103 -1.01 -11.84 -6.65
CA SER A 103 -0.54 -12.09 -8.00
C SER A 103 0.99 -12.05 -8.03
N TYR A 104 1.62 -13.01 -8.70
CA TYR A 104 3.05 -13.04 -8.92
C TYR A 104 3.34 -13.03 -10.42
N TYR A 105 4.19 -12.10 -10.84
CA TYR A 105 4.80 -12.07 -12.16
C TYR A 105 6.28 -12.38 -12.02
N PHE A 106 6.68 -13.56 -12.46
CA PHE A 106 8.08 -13.89 -12.70
C PHE A 106 8.37 -13.43 -14.13
N ILE A 107 9.34 -12.55 -14.33
CA ILE A 107 9.67 -11.98 -15.64
C ILE A 107 11.16 -12.12 -15.92
N GLU A 108 11.54 -12.34 -17.18
CA GLU A 108 12.91 -12.14 -17.64
C GLU A 108 13.08 -10.65 -17.95
N ASP A 109 14.01 -9.99 -17.27
CA ASP A 109 14.29 -8.58 -17.50
C ASP A 109 15.23 -8.34 -18.70
N THR A 110 15.52 -7.08 -18.99
CA THR A 110 16.40 -6.67 -20.10
C THR A 110 17.84 -7.15 -19.97
N LYS A 111 18.27 -7.56 -18.78
CA LYS A 111 19.59 -8.14 -18.49
C LYS A 111 19.56 -9.68 -18.48
N LYS A 112 18.44 -10.30 -18.86
CA LYS A 112 18.21 -11.75 -18.77
C LYS A 112 18.20 -12.28 -17.35
N TRP A 113 18.00 -11.40 -16.36
CA TRP A 113 17.83 -11.76 -14.97
C TRP A 113 16.36 -12.00 -14.66
N LEU A 114 16.11 -12.84 -13.68
CA LEU A 114 14.78 -13.07 -13.15
C LEU A 114 14.36 -11.91 -12.25
N THR A 115 13.34 -11.17 -12.65
CA THR A 115 12.65 -10.20 -11.79
C THR A 115 11.30 -10.75 -11.36
N ILE A 116 10.93 -10.54 -10.11
CA ILE A 116 9.67 -11.01 -9.52
C ILE A 116 8.93 -9.80 -9.03
N VAL A 117 7.69 -9.64 -9.51
CA VAL A 117 6.78 -8.59 -9.08
C VAL A 117 5.58 -9.26 -8.41
N SER A 118 5.32 -8.95 -7.15
CA SER A 118 4.14 -9.43 -6.44
C SER A 118 3.16 -8.30 -6.20
N PHE A 119 1.86 -8.54 -6.35
CA PHE A 119 0.78 -7.63 -6.00
C PHE A 119 -0.09 -8.29 -4.94
N SER A 120 -0.18 -7.73 -3.74
CA SER A 120 -1.00 -8.26 -2.66
C SER A 120 -2.08 -7.26 -2.25
N SER A 121 -3.33 -7.72 -2.20
CA SER A 121 -4.46 -6.94 -1.69
C SER A 121 -5.63 -7.83 -1.30
N PHE A 122 -6.62 -7.27 -0.60
CA PHE A 122 -7.91 -7.94 -0.38
C PHE A 122 -8.90 -7.73 -1.54
N LYS A 123 -8.56 -6.90 -2.52
CA LYS A 123 -9.37 -6.69 -3.72
C LYS A 123 -9.17 -7.86 -4.69
N LYS A 124 -10.10 -8.02 -5.62
CA LYS A 124 -9.86 -8.92 -6.77
C LYS A 124 -8.69 -8.36 -7.60
N PRO A 125 -7.79 -9.22 -8.11
CA PRO A 125 -6.70 -8.77 -8.98
C PRO A 125 -7.22 -8.01 -10.20
N ASP A 126 -6.69 -6.81 -10.42
CA ASP A 126 -6.87 -6.07 -11.67
C ASP A 126 -5.70 -6.36 -12.60
N LYS A 127 -5.88 -7.36 -13.47
CA LYS A 127 -4.83 -7.79 -14.40
C LYS A 127 -4.40 -6.70 -15.38
N LEU A 128 -5.28 -5.75 -15.73
CA LEU A 128 -4.91 -4.67 -16.65
C LEU A 128 -3.94 -3.72 -15.94
N PHE A 129 -4.29 -3.27 -14.74
CA PHE A 129 -3.39 -2.48 -13.91
C PHE A 129 -2.06 -3.19 -13.65
N GLU A 130 -2.10 -4.46 -13.21
CA GLU A 130 -0.90 -5.24 -12.92
C GLU A 130 0.04 -5.33 -14.13
N ARG A 131 -0.48 -5.59 -15.33
CA ARG A 131 0.32 -5.65 -16.57
C ARG A 131 0.97 -4.31 -16.89
N GLU A 132 0.22 -3.21 -16.79
CA GLU A 132 0.78 -1.88 -17.01
C GLU A 132 1.87 -1.56 -15.98
N PHE A 133 1.66 -1.91 -14.70
CA PHE A 133 2.67 -1.72 -13.66
C PHE A 133 3.93 -2.58 -13.89
N VAL A 134 3.77 -3.84 -14.30
CA VAL A 134 4.90 -4.72 -14.66
C VAL A 134 5.68 -4.16 -15.86
N LYS A 135 5.00 -3.56 -16.85
CA LYS A 135 5.69 -2.87 -17.96
C LYS A 135 6.47 -1.65 -17.47
N LEU A 136 5.92 -0.86 -16.53
CA LEU A 136 6.64 0.26 -15.93
C LEU A 136 7.92 -0.20 -15.23
N ILE A 137 7.86 -1.31 -14.49
CA ILE A 137 9.04 -1.93 -13.87
C ILE A 137 10.04 -2.40 -14.93
N TYR A 138 9.58 -3.16 -15.93
CA TYR A 138 10.43 -3.73 -16.98
C TYR A 138 11.17 -2.65 -17.78
N ASN A 139 10.47 -1.55 -18.09
CA ASN A 139 11.03 -0.41 -18.82
C ASN A 139 11.82 0.56 -17.94
N GLY A 140 11.88 0.35 -16.62
CA GLY A 140 12.52 1.29 -15.69
C GLY A 140 11.89 2.69 -15.71
N SER A 141 10.59 2.79 -15.96
CA SER A 141 9.88 4.06 -16.19
C SER A 141 9.16 4.61 -14.95
N ILE A 142 9.38 4.02 -13.77
CA ILE A 142 8.88 4.56 -12.51
C ILE A 142 9.78 5.74 -12.09
N PRO A 143 9.23 6.95 -11.91
CA PRO A 143 10.01 8.14 -11.56
C PRO A 143 10.71 7.99 -10.20
N LYS A 144 11.87 8.61 -10.02
CA LYS A 144 12.61 8.53 -8.74
C LYS A 144 11.90 9.30 -7.62
N GLU A 145 11.06 10.26 -7.99
CA GLU A 145 10.35 11.17 -7.09
C GLU A 145 9.30 10.44 -6.23
N VAL A 146 8.85 9.25 -6.64
CA VAL A 146 7.93 8.43 -5.84
C VAL A 146 8.68 7.68 -4.72
N PHE A 147 10.01 7.59 -4.79
CA PHE A 147 10.82 6.86 -3.80
C PHE A 147 11.12 7.72 -2.59
N THR A 148 10.74 7.21 -1.42
CA THR A 148 11.04 7.79 -0.13
C THR A 148 12.36 7.22 0.41
N PRO A 149 13.22 8.04 1.06
CA PRO A 149 14.43 7.55 1.71
C PRO A 149 14.15 6.53 2.83
N LEU A 150 15.09 5.61 3.05
CA LEU A 150 15.02 4.65 4.17
C LEU A 150 15.15 5.33 5.53
N GLY A 151 16.01 6.35 5.62
CA GLY A 151 16.11 7.19 6.81
C GLY A 151 14.87 8.08 6.91
N ILE A 152 14.20 8.03 8.06
CA ILE A 152 12.94 8.74 8.28
C ILE A 152 13.15 9.97 9.18
N ASP A 153 13.58 11.07 8.58
CA ASP A 153 13.54 12.39 9.21
C ASP A 153 12.16 13.06 9.06
N SER A 154 11.38 12.57 8.12
CA SER A 154 10.11 13.11 7.71
C SER A 154 9.35 12.11 6.83
N ILE A 155 8.04 12.34 6.67
CA ILE A 155 7.23 11.67 5.64
C ILE A 155 6.59 12.67 4.70
N ASN A 156 6.34 12.20 3.49
CA ASN A 156 5.45 12.88 2.55
C ASN A 156 4.03 12.31 2.68
N PHE A 157 3.21 12.96 3.50
CA PHE A 157 1.81 12.60 3.64
C PHE A 157 0.97 13.42 2.65
N ILE A 158 0.67 12.82 1.50
CA ILE A 158 -0.18 13.41 0.43
C ILE A 158 0.31 14.81 0.05
N GLY A 159 1.59 14.93 -0.34
CA GLY A 159 2.20 16.20 -0.75
C GLY A 159 2.62 17.13 0.40
N ARG A 160 2.32 16.81 1.66
CA ARG A 160 2.76 17.58 2.81
C ARG A 160 3.92 16.88 3.52
N LYS A 161 5.04 17.58 3.68
CA LYS A 161 6.18 17.11 4.47
C LYS A 161 5.84 17.22 5.96
N ILE A 162 5.85 16.09 6.67
CA ILE A 162 5.68 16.02 8.13
C ILE A 162 7.03 15.67 8.73
N PRO A 163 7.67 16.56 9.51
CA PRO A 163 8.90 16.24 10.20
C PRO A 163 8.63 15.19 11.28
N LEU A 164 9.56 14.25 11.44
CA LEU A 164 9.48 13.17 12.41
C LEU A 164 10.66 13.19 13.38
N GLY A 165 10.45 12.65 14.56
CA GLY A 165 11.52 12.45 15.53
C GLY A 165 12.47 11.33 15.13
N LYS A 166 13.70 11.34 15.65
CA LYS A 166 14.74 10.35 15.36
C LYS A 166 14.37 8.90 15.71
N SER A 167 13.34 8.69 16.53
CA SER A 167 12.90 7.37 16.98
C SER A 167 11.90 6.70 16.03
N CYS A 168 11.36 7.42 15.04
CA CYS A 168 10.41 6.86 14.10
C CYS A 168 11.09 5.88 13.14
N ARG A 169 10.33 4.92 12.64
CA ARG A 169 10.80 3.93 11.66
C ARG A 169 9.69 3.53 10.70
N TRP A 170 10.08 3.15 9.49
CA TRP A 170 9.21 2.43 8.56
C TRP A 170 8.92 1.03 9.10
N MET A 171 7.64 0.67 9.17
CA MET A 171 7.19 -0.71 9.40
C MET A 171 6.91 -1.41 8.07
N SER A 172 6.44 -0.64 7.09
CA SER A 172 6.30 -0.99 5.67
C SER A 172 6.17 0.32 4.87
N ILE A 173 6.05 0.24 3.54
CA ILE A 173 5.75 1.42 2.72
C ILE A 173 4.44 2.07 3.20
N ASN A 174 4.44 3.39 3.35
CA ASN A 174 3.33 4.19 3.89
C ASN A 174 2.86 3.73 5.27
N ASN A 175 3.76 3.17 6.11
CA ASN A 175 3.44 2.76 7.47
C ASN A 175 4.59 3.13 8.41
N VAL A 176 4.34 4.12 9.26
CA VAL A 176 5.33 4.69 10.17
C VAL A 176 4.92 4.42 11.60
N GLN A 177 5.85 3.87 12.37
CA GLN A 177 5.73 3.75 13.81
C GLN A 177 6.74 4.67 14.49
N CYS A 178 6.24 5.52 15.39
CA CYS A 178 7.05 6.30 16.30
C CYS A 178 6.83 5.76 17.73
N PRO A 179 7.78 5.00 18.29
CA PRO A 179 7.63 4.42 19.63
C PRO A 179 7.22 5.47 20.66
N TYR A 180 6.17 5.20 21.45
CA TYR A 180 5.54 6.11 22.41
C TYR A 180 4.85 7.34 21.82
N TYR A 181 4.75 7.45 20.50
CA TYR A 181 4.15 8.60 19.81
C TYR A 181 3.14 8.19 18.74
N GLY A 182 2.69 6.93 18.75
CA GLY A 182 1.72 6.38 17.82
C GLY A 182 2.30 5.78 16.53
N GLN A 183 1.39 5.28 15.70
CA GLN A 183 1.64 4.68 14.41
C GLN A 183 0.57 5.12 13.42
N MET A 184 0.94 5.32 12.17
CA MET A 184 0.00 5.60 11.09
C MET A 184 0.38 4.81 9.85
N SER A 185 -0.64 4.31 9.15
CA SER A 185 -0.51 3.77 7.81
C SER A 185 -1.51 4.40 6.86
N TRP A 186 -1.13 4.61 5.60
CA TRP A 186 -2.03 5.19 4.61
C TRP A 186 -1.87 4.58 3.21
N SER A 187 -2.88 4.81 2.39
CA SER A 187 -2.83 4.57 0.95
C SER A 187 -3.63 5.66 0.26
N VAL A 188 -3.19 6.04 -0.93
CA VAL A 188 -3.88 6.99 -1.80
C VAL A 188 -4.65 6.20 -2.85
N HIS A 189 -5.89 6.61 -3.13
CA HIS A 189 -6.87 5.90 -3.95
C HIS A 189 -7.38 6.75 -5.10
N LYS A 190 -7.76 6.08 -6.18
CA LYS A 190 -8.46 6.70 -7.30
C LYS A 190 -9.82 7.29 -6.91
N GLU A 191 -10.55 6.57 -6.07
CA GLU A 191 -11.91 6.91 -5.66
C GLU A 191 -12.08 6.85 -4.15
N LEU A 192 -13.00 7.66 -3.62
CA LEU A 192 -13.35 7.62 -2.20
C LEU A 192 -13.95 6.27 -1.78
N SER A 193 -14.76 5.67 -2.66
CA SER A 193 -15.35 4.33 -2.48
C SER A 193 -14.27 3.27 -2.25
N ASP A 194 -13.18 3.32 -3.02
CA ASP A 194 -12.03 2.44 -2.90
C ASP A 194 -11.30 2.63 -1.56
N ALA A 195 -11.08 3.88 -1.15
CA ALA A 195 -10.47 4.20 0.14
C ALA A 195 -11.31 3.65 1.31
N GLN A 196 -12.62 3.83 1.26
CA GLN A 196 -13.57 3.32 2.26
C GLN A 196 -13.56 1.78 2.30
N ASN A 197 -13.57 1.13 1.14
CA ASN A 197 -13.53 -0.34 1.05
C ASN A 197 -12.24 -0.94 1.62
N THR A 198 -11.09 -0.30 1.36
CA THR A 198 -9.81 -0.71 1.94
C THR A 198 -9.84 -0.62 3.47
N LEU A 199 -10.34 0.49 4.04
CA LEU A 199 -10.45 0.61 5.49
C LEU A 199 -11.42 -0.37 6.13
N ASN A 200 -12.61 -0.53 5.53
CA ASN A 200 -13.60 -1.48 6.02
C ASN A 200 -13.02 -2.88 6.06
N THR A 201 -12.27 -3.26 5.03
CA THR A 201 -11.59 -4.56 5.00
C THR A 201 -10.50 -4.67 6.07
N HIS A 202 -9.67 -3.65 6.26
CA HIS A 202 -8.65 -3.61 7.33
C HIS A 202 -9.28 -3.74 8.73
N PHE A 203 -10.43 -3.08 8.92
CA PHE A 203 -11.19 -3.16 10.15
C PHE A 203 -11.75 -4.56 10.39
N GLU A 204 -12.38 -5.18 9.40
CA GLU A 204 -12.89 -6.56 9.52
C GLU A 204 -11.76 -7.58 9.72
N VAL A 205 -10.63 -7.42 9.04
CA VAL A 205 -9.42 -8.24 9.30
C VAL A 205 -8.94 -8.04 10.74
N THR A 206 -9.02 -6.84 11.29
CA THR A 206 -8.65 -6.56 12.69
C THR A 206 -9.59 -7.26 13.67
N LYS A 207 -10.90 -7.28 13.41
CA LYS A 207 -11.89 -8.04 14.20
C LYS A 207 -11.58 -9.53 14.26
N LEU A 208 -11.09 -10.08 13.14
CA LEU A 208 -10.82 -11.51 13.00
C LEU A 208 -9.52 -11.96 13.67
N LYS A 209 -8.65 -11.02 14.07
CA LYS A 209 -7.39 -11.36 14.73
C LYS A 209 -7.65 -12.01 16.08
N LYS A 210 -7.24 -13.27 16.22
CA LYS A 210 -7.21 -14.03 17.49
C LYS A 210 -6.29 -13.43 18.58
N ALA A 211 -5.60 -12.35 18.27
CA ALA A 211 -4.66 -11.66 19.14
C ALA A 211 -5.33 -10.83 20.25
N GLY A 212 -6.64 -10.61 20.13
CA GLY A 212 -7.37 -9.69 20.99
C GLY A 212 -8.83 -9.56 20.58
N LYS A 213 -9.51 -8.58 21.16
CA LYS A 213 -10.92 -8.30 20.95
C LYS A 213 -11.16 -6.78 20.93
N ILE A 214 -12.21 -6.36 20.21
CA ILE A 214 -12.69 -4.99 20.27
C ILE A 214 -13.56 -4.85 21.52
N ILE A 215 -13.19 -3.95 22.43
CA ILE A 215 -13.95 -3.67 23.67
C ILE A 215 -14.77 -2.39 23.59
N SER A 216 -14.51 -1.54 22.60
CA SER A 216 -15.30 -0.35 22.31
C SER A 216 -15.20 -0.04 20.81
N GLU A 217 -16.34 0.32 20.21
CA GLU A 217 -16.46 0.80 18.84
C GLU A 217 -17.36 2.04 18.83
N SER A 218 -16.93 3.10 18.16
CA SER A 218 -17.66 4.36 18.06
C SER A 218 -17.31 5.10 16.77
N GLU A 219 -18.15 6.05 16.37
CA GLU A 219 -17.79 7.07 15.40
C GLU A 219 -17.49 8.37 16.13
N VAL A 220 -16.44 9.07 15.72
CA VAL A 220 -16.07 10.37 16.29
C VAL A 220 -15.87 11.39 15.19
N GLU A 221 -16.32 12.61 15.44
CA GLU A 221 -16.03 13.74 14.56
C GLU A 221 -14.59 14.19 14.73
N ILE A 222 -13.92 14.43 13.60
CA ILE A 222 -12.52 14.84 13.58
C ILE A 222 -12.29 15.92 12.52
N ILE A 223 -11.14 16.58 12.62
CA ILE A 223 -10.56 17.37 11.54
C ILE A 223 -9.30 16.64 11.08
N PHE A 224 -9.32 16.08 9.87
CA PHE A 224 -8.21 15.32 9.29
C PHE A 224 -7.59 16.10 8.14
N GLU A 225 -6.33 16.52 8.28
CA GLU A 225 -5.64 17.38 7.30
C GLU A 225 -6.41 18.66 6.93
N GLY A 226 -7.22 19.19 7.85
CA GLY A 226 -8.11 20.33 7.62
C GLY A 226 -9.51 19.98 7.12
N THR A 227 -9.74 18.74 6.68
CA THR A 227 -11.05 18.24 6.26
C THR A 227 -11.87 17.78 7.45
N GLN A 228 -13.07 18.32 7.63
CA GLN A 228 -14.00 17.83 8.64
C GLN A 228 -14.62 16.50 8.17
N THR A 229 -14.46 15.45 8.97
CA THR A 229 -14.93 14.11 8.63
C THR A 229 -15.21 13.30 9.90
N LYS A 230 -15.62 12.03 9.72
CA LYS A 230 -15.77 11.06 10.79
C LYS A 230 -14.67 10.01 10.73
N ALA A 231 -14.23 9.56 11.91
CA ALA A 231 -13.39 8.39 12.07
C ALA A 231 -14.17 7.27 12.76
N LYS A 232 -13.98 6.03 12.31
CA LYS A 232 -14.32 4.88 13.14
C LYS A 232 -13.22 4.70 14.18
N LYS A 233 -13.56 4.86 15.45
CA LYS A 233 -12.66 4.65 16.59
C LYS A 233 -12.96 3.32 17.26
N ILE A 234 -11.92 2.52 17.49
CA ILE A 234 -12.01 1.32 18.31
C ILE A 234 -10.97 1.31 19.41
N ILE A 235 -11.30 0.62 20.50
CA ILE A 235 -10.35 0.23 21.55
C ILE A 235 -10.17 -1.28 21.47
N TYR A 236 -8.94 -1.70 21.19
CA TYR A 236 -8.57 -3.10 21.03
C TYR A 236 -7.80 -3.58 22.26
N ASP A 237 -8.29 -4.66 22.86
CA ASP A 237 -7.71 -5.31 24.03
C ASP A 237 -7.03 -6.61 23.61
N PHE A 238 -5.79 -6.83 24.05
CA PHE A 238 -5.01 -8.00 23.67
C PHE A 238 -5.26 -9.16 24.63
N THR A 239 -5.35 -10.38 24.09
CA THR A 239 -5.66 -11.59 24.86
C THR A 239 -4.52 -12.63 24.80
N GLY A 240 -4.52 -13.56 25.75
CA GLY A 240 -3.55 -14.65 25.81
C GLY A 240 -2.10 -14.19 26.00
N ILE A 241 -1.15 -14.92 25.40
CA ILE A 241 0.30 -14.65 25.51
C ILE A 241 0.66 -13.23 25.01
N LYS A 242 -0.09 -12.70 24.04
CA LYS A 242 0.13 -11.33 23.55
C LYS A 242 -0.24 -10.29 24.59
N SER A 243 -1.28 -10.53 25.39
CA SER A 243 -1.62 -9.67 26.53
C SER A 243 -0.46 -9.58 27.52
N LEU A 244 0.21 -10.71 27.80
CA LEU A 244 1.38 -10.72 28.68
C LEU A 244 2.55 -9.91 28.10
N MET A 245 2.87 -10.07 26.82
CA MET A 245 3.94 -9.31 26.15
C MET A 245 3.64 -7.81 26.10
N VAL A 246 2.40 -7.43 25.80
CA VAL A 246 1.94 -6.03 25.80
C VAL A 246 1.95 -5.46 27.23
N GLY A 247 1.55 -6.25 28.22
CA GLY A 247 1.62 -5.87 29.64
C GLY A 247 3.05 -5.62 30.13
N MET A 248 4.05 -6.35 29.61
CA MET A 248 5.46 -6.12 29.94
C MET A 248 5.98 -4.76 29.45
N SER A 249 5.39 -4.17 28.41
CA SER A 249 5.70 -2.79 27.99
C SER A 249 4.92 -1.73 28.77
N GLY A 250 4.05 -2.13 29.71
CA GLY A 250 3.16 -1.25 30.47
C GLY A 250 1.90 -0.84 29.71
N SER A 251 1.72 -1.32 28.49
CA SER A 251 0.53 -1.07 27.66
C SER A 251 -0.56 -2.09 28.00
N LYS A 252 -1.83 -1.75 27.79
CA LYS A 252 -2.94 -2.73 27.92
C LYS A 252 -3.82 -2.74 26.69
N THR A 253 -4.14 -1.57 26.18
CA THR A 253 -5.06 -1.38 25.06
C THR A 253 -4.44 -0.55 23.96
N MET A 254 -4.95 -0.75 22.74
CA MET A 254 -4.59 0.05 21.58
C MET A 254 -5.83 0.77 21.07
N THR A 255 -5.76 2.09 20.98
CA THR A 255 -6.79 2.89 20.31
C THR A 255 -6.47 2.96 18.82
N ILE A 256 -7.45 2.68 17.97
CA ILE A 256 -7.28 2.68 16.50
C ILE A 256 -8.38 3.53 15.87
N TYR A 257 -8.00 4.41 14.95
CA TYR A 257 -8.87 5.24 14.13
C TYR A 257 -8.75 4.80 12.68
N TYR A 258 -9.88 4.61 12.01
CA TYR A 258 -9.96 4.39 10.57
C TYR A 258 -10.64 5.60 9.94
N VAL A 259 -9.94 6.26 9.01
CA VAL A 259 -10.37 7.50 8.36
C VAL A 259 -10.24 7.39 6.84
N ALA A 260 -11.36 7.46 6.12
CA ALA A 260 -11.38 7.59 4.67
C ALA A 260 -11.99 8.95 4.29
N THR A 261 -11.21 9.79 3.62
CA THR A 261 -11.68 11.12 3.20
C THR A 261 -10.82 11.67 2.06
N GLU A 262 -11.26 12.80 1.52
CA GLU A 262 -10.49 13.56 0.55
C GLU A 262 -9.55 14.53 1.27
N VAL A 263 -8.28 14.52 0.86
CA VAL A 263 -7.24 15.42 1.33
C VAL A 263 -6.50 15.95 0.11
N ARG A 264 -6.54 17.27 -0.10
CA ARG A 264 -5.83 17.95 -1.20
C ARG A 264 -6.05 17.27 -2.56
N ASN A 265 -7.31 17.04 -2.94
CA ASN A 265 -7.74 16.39 -4.19
C ASN A 265 -7.27 14.93 -4.35
N HIS A 266 -6.95 14.25 -3.25
CA HIS A 266 -6.62 12.83 -3.24
C HIS A 266 -7.52 12.10 -2.25
N PHE A 267 -8.01 10.92 -2.63
CA PHE A 267 -8.77 10.07 -1.72
C PHE A 267 -7.80 9.20 -0.92
N VAL A 268 -7.99 9.15 0.39
CA VAL A 268 -7.01 8.55 1.30
C VAL A 268 -7.72 7.58 2.22
N SER A 269 -7.18 6.38 2.35
CA SER A 269 -7.46 5.50 3.49
C SER A 269 -6.33 5.66 4.50
N CYS A 270 -6.64 6.02 5.74
CA CYS A 270 -5.65 6.11 6.81
C CYS A 270 -6.09 5.33 8.05
N THR A 271 -5.20 4.50 8.58
CA THR A 271 -5.34 3.86 9.89
C THR A 271 -4.33 4.50 10.83
N LEU A 272 -4.81 5.04 11.95
CA LEU A 272 -3.97 5.62 12.98
C LEU A 272 -4.14 4.85 14.27
N SER A 273 -3.07 4.56 15.00
CA SER A 273 -3.16 3.81 16.24
C SER A 273 -2.14 4.26 17.27
N PHE A 274 -2.47 4.09 18.54
CA PHE A 274 -1.55 4.34 19.65
C PHE A 274 -1.90 3.48 20.85
N TRP A 275 -0.88 3.21 21.68
CA TRP A 275 -1.06 2.50 22.92
C TRP A 275 -1.57 3.43 24.01
N ASP A 276 -2.30 2.89 24.98
CA ASP A 276 -2.77 3.66 26.15
C ASP A 276 -1.66 4.23 27.04
N ASN A 277 -0.43 3.74 26.89
CA ASN A 277 0.76 4.28 27.55
C ASN A 277 1.69 5.07 26.61
N ASP A 278 1.26 5.41 25.39
CA ASP A 278 1.96 6.38 24.56
C ASP A 278 1.89 7.78 25.23
N ASN A 279 2.75 8.70 24.79
CA ASN A 279 2.72 10.10 25.20
C ASN A 279 1.51 10.79 24.55
N ILE A 280 0.37 10.70 25.22
CA ILE A 280 -0.89 11.30 24.80
C ILE A 280 -0.94 12.76 25.28
N ASN A 281 -1.02 13.69 24.33
CA ASN A 281 -1.12 15.12 24.62
C ASN A 281 -2.53 15.49 25.12
N PRO A 282 -2.74 16.71 25.67
CA PRO A 282 -4.06 17.17 26.13
C PRO A 282 -5.18 17.12 25.08
N SER A 283 -4.84 17.04 23.79
CA SER A 283 -5.82 16.83 22.71
C SER A 283 -6.46 15.43 22.71
N GLY A 284 -5.90 14.48 23.47
CA GLY A 284 -6.28 13.07 23.45
C GLY A 284 -5.58 12.24 22.37
N LEU A 285 -4.60 12.79 21.65
CA LEU A 285 -3.82 12.11 20.61
C LEU A 285 -2.32 12.23 20.90
N PRO A 286 -1.49 11.25 20.48
CA PRO A 286 -0.05 11.38 20.51
C PRO A 286 0.48 12.25 19.35
N PRO A 287 1.71 12.78 19.44
CA PRO A 287 2.28 13.72 18.48
C PRO A 287 2.20 13.32 17.00
N LEU A 288 2.43 12.04 16.64
CA LEU A 288 2.34 11.62 15.24
C LEU A 288 0.92 11.78 14.69
N LEU A 289 -0.08 11.47 15.51
CA LEU A 289 -1.49 11.54 15.12
C LEU A 289 -2.00 12.97 15.11
N GLU A 290 -1.61 13.78 16.10
CA GLU A 290 -1.92 15.22 16.13
C GLU A 290 -1.43 15.97 14.88
N ALA A 291 -0.33 15.49 14.28
CA ALA A 291 0.22 16.09 13.07
C ALA A 291 -0.76 16.05 11.89
N VAL A 292 -1.71 15.11 11.89
CA VAL A 292 -2.66 14.87 10.78
C VAL A 292 -4.13 14.92 11.19
N MET A 293 -4.43 14.83 12.49
CA MET A 293 -5.79 14.68 13.02
C MET A 293 -6.01 15.50 14.29
N LYS A 294 -7.21 16.08 14.42
CA LYS A 294 -7.71 16.68 15.67
C LYS A 294 -9.05 16.06 16.04
N LEU A 295 -9.25 15.75 17.32
CA LEU A 295 -10.55 15.38 17.87
C LEU A 295 -11.40 16.63 18.07
N LYS A 296 -12.72 16.51 17.88
CA LYS A 296 -13.70 17.57 18.19
C LYS A 296 -14.32 17.38 19.56
#